data_AF-A0A412YGM1-F1
#
_entry.id   AF-A0A412YGM1-F1
#
_cell.length_a   1.000
_cell.length_b   1.000
_cell.length_c   1.000
_cell.angle_alpha   90.00
_cell.angle_beta   90.00
_cell.angle_gamma   90.00
#
_symmetry.space_group_name_H-M   'P 1'
#
loop_
_entity.id
_entity.type
_entity.pdbx_description
1 polymer ?
#
loop_
_entity_poly.entity_id
_entity_poly.type
_entity_poly.pdbx_seq_one_letter_code
_entity_poly.pdbx_strand_id
1 'polypeptide(L)'
;MFGDWSYISDQLLVWSKSNDTAKLKYPAIFLYSPIEEDRTGEKGKMSLDILLVVNTLPSYTNEERSRISFAECLRPIYEILIKEIGKEPAFDIAYVKSIPHIYVENYRYGKAGVTGPDGKPFKDYIDGINIKNLQITLKKEKCYGDRI
;
A
#
# COMPACT_ATOMS: atom_id res chain seq x y z
N MET A 1 4.64 6.01 -2.77
CA MET A 1 5.88 5.56 -3.47
C MET A 1 5.59 4.20 -4.10
N PHE A 2 6.27 3.81 -5.17
CA PHE A 2 6.08 2.49 -5.80
C PHE A 2 7.42 1.84 -6.11
N GLY A 3 7.46 0.52 -6.20
CA GLY A 3 8.68 -0.24 -6.46
C GLY A 3 8.61 -1.66 -5.89
N ASP A 4 9.66 -2.43 -6.10
CA ASP A 4 9.88 -3.63 -5.29
C ASP A 4 10.35 -3.25 -3.87
N TRP A 5 10.46 -4.24 -2.99
CA TRP A 5 10.92 -4.00 -1.62
C TRP A 5 12.30 -3.34 -1.55
N SER A 6 13.24 -3.77 -2.39
CA SER A 6 14.61 -3.26 -2.39
C SER A 6 14.61 -1.75 -2.66
N TYR A 7 13.93 -1.33 -3.73
CA TYR A 7 13.79 0.08 -4.09
C TYR A 7 13.10 0.90 -2.99
N ILE A 8 11.97 0.42 -2.47
CA ILE A 8 11.23 1.12 -1.40
C ILE A 8 12.11 1.28 -0.15
N SER A 9 12.82 0.22 0.24
CA SER A 9 13.68 0.23 1.43
C SER A 9 14.85 1.21 1.30
N ASP A 10 15.47 1.29 0.11
CA ASP A 10 16.55 2.22 -0.19
C ASP A 10 16.07 3.67 -0.17
N GLN A 11 14.91 3.97 -0.74
CA GLN A 11 14.33 5.31 -0.71
C GLN A 11 14.02 5.76 0.73
N LEU A 12 13.47 4.88 1.56
CA LEU A 12 13.24 5.17 2.98
C LEU A 12 14.55 5.41 3.73
N LEU A 13 15.62 4.69 3.40
CA LEU A 13 16.95 4.94 3.96
C LEU A 13 17.47 6.33 3.58
N VAL A 14 17.30 6.74 2.32
CA VAL A 14 17.67 8.09 1.85
C VAL A 14 16.90 9.16 2.62
N TRP A 15 15.59 9.00 2.80
CA TRP A 15 14.76 9.96 3.53
C TRP A 15 15.13 10.04 5.02
N SER A 16 15.71 8.98 5.58
CA SER A 16 16.19 8.98 6.97
C SER A 16 17.42 9.87 7.20
N LYS A 17 18.13 10.25 6.13
CA LYS A 17 19.39 11.01 6.24
C LYS A 17 19.18 12.52 6.30
N SER A 18 17.98 13.02 6.00
CA SER A 18 17.66 14.45 6.09
C SER A 18 16.69 14.70 7.24
N ASN A 19 16.98 15.72 8.06
CA ASN A 19 16.11 16.11 9.18
C ASN A 19 14.71 16.55 8.73
N ASP A 20 14.60 17.09 7.51
CA ASP A 20 13.33 17.59 6.98
C ASP A 20 12.46 16.45 6.45
N THR A 21 13.05 15.46 5.77
CA THR A 21 12.31 14.35 5.17
C THR A 21 12.14 13.15 6.10
N ALA A 22 12.98 13.01 7.12
CA ALA A 22 12.87 11.91 8.10
C ALA A 22 11.52 11.92 8.83
N LYS A 23 10.98 13.10 9.14
CA LYS A 23 9.68 13.27 9.80
C LYS A 23 8.48 12.95 8.90
N LEU A 24 8.68 12.90 7.59
CA LEU A 24 7.62 12.69 6.59
C LEU A 24 7.57 11.25 6.07
N LYS A 25 8.40 10.36 6.61
CA LYS A 25 8.48 8.96 6.18
C LYS A 25 7.24 8.14 6.51
N TYR A 26 6.54 8.49 7.58
CA TYR A 26 5.43 7.70 8.13
C TYR A 26 4.29 8.62 8.57
N PRO A 27 3.02 8.21 8.42
CA PRO A 27 2.59 6.99 7.73
C PRO A 27 2.85 7.06 6.22
N ALA A 28 3.03 5.91 5.57
CA ALA A 28 3.28 5.84 4.13
C ALA A 28 2.48 4.72 3.45
N ILE A 29 2.25 4.94 2.15
CA ILE A 29 1.55 4.03 1.23
C ILE A 29 2.53 3.63 0.12
N PHE A 30 2.73 2.32 -0.03
CA PHE A 30 3.59 1.74 -1.05
C PHE A 30 2.79 0.85 -1.99
N LEU A 31 2.98 1.06 -3.29
CA LEU A 31 2.45 0.20 -4.34
C LEU A 31 3.57 -0.71 -4.84
N TYR A 32 3.40 -2.03 -4.72
CA TYR A 32 4.38 -2.97 -5.24
C TYR A 32 4.34 -3.02 -6.77
N SER A 33 5.52 -3.14 -7.38
CA SER A 33 5.70 -3.30 -8.82
C SER A 33 6.71 -4.41 -9.13
N PRO A 34 6.67 -5.07 -10.30
CA PRO A 34 5.82 -4.76 -11.47
C PRO A 34 4.34 -5.03 -11.23
N ILE A 35 3.49 -4.31 -11.96
CA ILE A 35 2.04 -4.53 -11.99
C ILE A 35 1.75 -5.24 -13.32
N GLU A 36 1.12 -6.40 -13.23
CA GLU A 36 0.68 -7.14 -14.40
C GLU A 36 -0.73 -6.68 -14.81
N GLU A 37 -0.86 -6.25 -16.06
CA GLU A 37 -2.13 -5.88 -16.67
C GLU A 37 -2.52 -6.92 -17.73
N ASP A 38 -3.61 -7.64 -17.50
CA ASP A 38 -4.25 -8.50 -18.49
C ASP A 38 -5.01 -7.65 -19.51
N ARG A 39 -4.51 -7.67 -20.75
CA ARG A 39 -5.08 -7.00 -21.92
C ARG A 39 -5.66 -7.97 -22.96
N THR A 40 -5.85 -9.23 -22.61
CA THR A 40 -6.40 -10.24 -23.53
C THR A 40 -7.90 -10.06 -23.78
N GLY A 41 -8.62 -9.44 -22.82
CA GLY A 41 -10.04 -9.12 -22.92
C GLY A 41 -10.34 -7.69 -23.37
N GLU A 42 -11.63 -7.35 -23.49
CA GLU A 42 -12.07 -6.01 -23.91
C GLU A 42 -11.74 -4.87 -22.92
N LYS A 43 -11.49 -5.21 -21.65
CA LYS A 43 -11.14 -4.30 -20.57
C LYS A 43 -9.81 -4.73 -19.98
N GLY A 44 -8.94 -3.76 -19.70
CA GLY A 44 -7.71 -4.01 -18.95
C GLY A 44 -8.04 -4.41 -17.51
N LYS A 45 -7.44 -5.49 -17.03
CA LYS A 45 -7.58 -5.96 -15.64
C LYS A 45 -6.22 -6.05 -15.00
N MET A 46 -6.13 -5.66 -13.74
CA MET A 46 -4.88 -5.74 -12.99
C MET A 46 -5.15 -6.09 -11.54
N SER A 47 -4.12 -6.61 -10.90
CA SER A 47 -4.11 -6.89 -9.48
C SER A 47 -3.02 -6.08 -8.80
N LEU A 48 -3.37 -5.31 -7.77
CA LEU A 48 -2.44 -4.45 -7.06
C LEU A 48 -2.13 -5.00 -5.67
N ASP A 49 -0.85 -4.99 -5.31
CA ASP A 49 -0.40 -5.23 -3.95
C ASP A 49 0.07 -3.92 -3.33
N ILE A 50 -0.52 -3.54 -2.20
CA ILE A 50 -0.25 -2.27 -1.51
C ILE A 50 0.15 -2.57 -0.06
N LEU A 51 1.14 -1.84 0.44
CA LEU A 51 1.57 -1.87 1.83
C LEU A 51 1.38 -0.48 2.46
N LEU A 52 0.58 -0.44 3.53
CA LEU A 52 0.46 0.73 4.42
C LEU A 52 1.37 0.53 5.61
N VAL A 53 2.16 1.53 5.98
CA VAL A 53 3.10 1.44 7.11
C VAL A 53 3.04 2.65 8.02
N VAL A 54 3.33 2.41 9.29
CA VAL A 54 3.61 3.42 10.30
C VAL A 54 4.82 2.98 11.11
N ASN A 55 5.61 3.93 11.59
CA ASN A 55 6.69 3.64 12.53
C ASN A 55 6.12 3.16 13.86
N THR A 56 6.85 2.30 14.56
CA THR A 56 6.41 1.72 15.82
C THR A 56 7.61 1.44 16.73
N LEU A 57 7.35 1.08 17.98
CA LEU A 57 8.40 0.68 18.92
C LEU A 57 8.43 -0.85 19.04
N PRO A 58 9.61 -1.49 19.01
CA PRO A 58 9.72 -2.95 19.13
C PRO A 58 9.21 -3.47 20.48
N SER A 59 9.23 -2.64 21.52
CA SER A 59 8.75 -2.95 22.86
C SER A 59 7.23 -3.01 23.00
N TYR A 60 6.46 -2.51 22.03
CA TYR A 60 5.00 -2.56 22.10
C TYR A 60 4.48 -4.00 22.05
N THR A 61 3.56 -4.30 22.95
CA THR A 61 2.70 -5.49 22.93
C THR A 61 1.78 -5.49 21.72
N ASN A 62 1.18 -6.63 21.39
CA ASN A 62 0.25 -6.70 20.27
C ASN A 62 -1.02 -5.87 20.52
N GLU A 63 -1.44 -5.79 21.78
CA GLU A 63 -2.59 -5.00 22.23
C GLU A 63 -2.31 -3.50 22.03
N GLU A 64 -1.13 -3.03 22.44
CA GLU A 64 -0.70 -1.64 22.20
C GLU A 64 -0.59 -1.33 20.71
N ARG A 65 -0.01 -2.23 19.91
CA ARG A 65 0.05 -2.08 18.45
C ARG A 65 -1.34 -1.99 17.85
N SER A 66 -2.25 -2.87 18.26
CA SER A 66 -3.61 -2.92 17.72
C SER A 66 -4.35 -1.61 17.96
N ARG A 67 -4.13 -0.97 19.12
CA ARG A 67 -4.68 0.34 19.43
C ARG A 67 -3.95 1.48 18.71
N ILE A 68 -2.64 1.61 18.94
CA ILE A 68 -1.84 2.77 18.53
C ILE A 68 -1.54 2.74 17.03
N SER A 69 -0.94 1.65 16.53
CA SER A 69 -0.53 1.57 15.13
C SER A 69 -1.73 1.33 14.22
N PHE A 70 -2.59 0.37 14.57
CA PHE A 70 -3.67 -0.08 13.69
C PHE A 70 -4.94 0.75 13.84
N ALA A 71 -5.55 0.83 15.03
CA ALA A 71 -6.82 1.52 15.20
C ALA A 71 -6.73 3.03 15.02
N GLU A 72 -5.70 3.68 15.57
CA GLU A 72 -5.56 5.14 15.52
C GLU A 72 -4.96 5.67 14.20
N CYS A 73 -4.25 4.83 13.43
CA CYS A 73 -3.55 5.28 12.22
C CYS A 73 -3.86 4.43 10.98
N LEU A 74 -3.45 3.16 10.94
CA LEU A 74 -3.46 2.39 9.69
C LEU A 74 -4.87 2.01 9.20
N ARG A 75 -5.82 1.67 10.08
CA ARG A 75 -7.21 1.34 9.71
C ARG A 75 -7.94 2.55 9.11
N PRO A 76 -7.90 3.76 9.70
CA PRO A 76 -8.43 4.96 9.06
C PRO A 76 -7.86 5.23 7.67
N ILE A 77 -6.53 5.08 7.49
CA ILE A 77 -5.89 5.26 6.19
C ILE A 77 -6.37 4.22 5.18
N TYR A 78 -6.48 2.96 5.59
CA TYR A 78 -7.02 1.88 4.76
C TYR A 78 -8.45 2.18 4.31
N GLU A 79 -9.34 2.57 5.23
CA GLU A 79 -10.74 2.87 4.92
C GLU A 79 -10.86 4.02 3.91
N ILE A 80 -10.09 5.09 4.11
CA ILE A 80 -10.05 6.23 3.19
C ILE A 80 -9.50 5.78 1.83
N LEU A 81 -8.40 5.03 1.79
CA LEU A 81 -7.79 4.58 0.54
C LEU A 81 -8.77 3.75 -0.29
N ILE A 82 -9.39 2.71 0.29
CA ILE A 82 -10.35 1.86 -0.42
C ILE A 82 -11.56 2.67 -0.89
N LYS A 83 -12.03 3.63 -0.07
CA LYS A 83 -13.13 4.53 -0.44
C LYS A 83 -12.78 5.43 -1.62
N GLU A 84 -11.58 6.02 -1.65
CA GLU A 84 -11.16 6.91 -2.74
C GLU A 84 -10.90 6.13 -4.03
N ILE A 85 -10.27 4.95 -3.96
CA ILE A 85 -10.15 4.05 -5.13
C ILE A 85 -11.56 3.69 -5.63
N GLY A 86 -12.51 3.45 -4.71
CA GLY A 86 -13.91 3.16 -4.99
C GLY A 86 -14.64 4.23 -5.81
N LYS A 87 -14.17 5.48 -5.77
CA LYS A 87 -14.78 6.61 -6.47
C LYS A 87 -14.15 6.89 -7.82
N GLU A 88 -13.03 6.26 -8.15
CA GLU A 88 -12.25 6.55 -9.36
C GLU A 88 -13.09 6.28 -10.62
N PRO A 89 -13.44 7.32 -11.41
CA PRO A 89 -14.27 7.16 -12.60
C PRO A 89 -13.67 6.22 -13.64
N ALA A 90 -12.35 6.14 -13.76
CA ALA A 90 -11.67 5.25 -14.69
C ALA A 90 -11.82 3.76 -14.32
N PHE A 91 -12.15 3.44 -13.07
CA PHE A 91 -12.28 2.05 -12.63
C PHE A 91 -13.72 1.56 -12.77
N ASP A 92 -13.85 0.38 -13.37
CA ASP A 92 -15.09 -0.35 -13.50
C ASP A 92 -15.39 -1.11 -12.22
N ILE A 93 -15.68 -0.32 -11.19
CA ILE A 93 -16.12 -0.81 -9.91
C ILE A 93 -17.63 -0.95 -10.07
N ALA A 94 -18.07 -2.18 -10.39
CA ALA A 94 -19.48 -2.53 -10.41
C ALA A 94 -20.14 -2.08 -9.09
N TYR A 95 -21.48 -2.06 -9.02
CA TYR A 95 -22.29 -1.74 -7.83
C TYR A 95 -22.06 -2.64 -6.59
N VAL A 96 -20.91 -3.31 -6.51
CA VAL A 96 -20.37 -4.06 -5.40
C VAL A 96 -19.91 -3.07 -4.33
N LYS A 97 -20.40 -3.26 -3.11
CA LYS A 97 -20.14 -2.41 -1.94
C LYS A 97 -18.66 -2.30 -1.52
N SER A 98 -17.75 -3.01 -2.19
CA SER A 98 -16.31 -3.05 -1.88
C SER A 98 -15.50 -3.60 -3.07
N ILE A 99 -14.28 -3.09 -3.25
CA ILE A 99 -13.31 -3.61 -4.23
C ILE A 99 -12.76 -4.95 -3.72
N PRO A 100 -12.76 -6.05 -4.50
CA PRO A 100 -12.22 -7.32 -4.04
C PRO A 100 -10.71 -7.26 -3.75
N HIS A 101 -10.31 -7.64 -2.54
CA HIS A 101 -8.91 -7.76 -2.09
C HIS A 101 -8.80 -8.58 -0.80
N ILE A 102 -7.58 -8.93 -0.42
CA ILE A 102 -7.24 -9.55 0.86
C ILE A 102 -6.63 -8.49 1.77
N TYR A 103 -7.13 -8.40 3.00
CA TYR A 103 -6.66 -7.48 4.04
C TYR A 103 -5.86 -8.24 5.10
N VAL A 104 -4.63 -7.79 5.41
CA VAL A 104 -3.77 -8.44 6.41
C VAL A 104 -3.07 -7.40 7.30
N GLU A 105 -3.39 -7.40 8.59
CA GLU A 105 -2.60 -6.70 9.62
C GLU A 105 -1.37 -7.51 10.00
N ASN A 106 -0.18 -6.93 9.86
CA ASN A 106 1.07 -7.63 10.17
C ASN A 106 1.75 -7.04 11.40
N TYR A 107 1.45 -7.64 12.56
CA TYR A 107 2.06 -7.32 13.85
C TYR A 107 3.51 -7.81 13.99
N ARG A 108 3.94 -8.77 13.14
CA ARG A 108 5.28 -9.35 13.23
C ARG A 108 6.35 -8.33 12.85
N TYR A 109 6.07 -7.48 11.86
CA TYR A 109 7.04 -6.51 11.36
C TYR A 109 7.61 -5.61 12.45
N GLY A 110 6.76 -5.06 13.32
CA GLY A 110 7.29 -4.15 14.32
C GLY A 110 7.96 -4.86 15.50
N LYS A 111 7.68 -6.14 15.74
CA LYS A 111 8.34 -6.93 16.79
C LYS A 111 9.68 -7.50 16.33
N ALA A 112 9.71 -8.12 15.14
CA ALA A 112 10.86 -8.84 14.62
C ALA A 112 11.73 -8.01 13.67
N GLY A 113 11.24 -6.84 13.26
CA GLY A 113 11.79 -6.10 12.11
C GLY A 113 11.33 -6.72 10.79
N VAL A 114 11.72 -6.08 9.69
CA VAL A 114 11.50 -6.58 8.33
C VAL A 114 12.86 -6.91 7.72
N THR A 115 12.98 -8.09 7.11
CA THR A 115 14.19 -8.48 6.36
C THR A 115 13.87 -8.47 4.88
N GLY A 116 14.68 -7.78 4.09
CA GLY A 116 14.54 -7.75 2.64
C GLY A 116 14.89 -9.08 1.98
N PRO A 117 14.54 -9.25 0.69
CA PRO A 117 14.90 -10.43 -0.09
C PRO A 117 16.42 -10.67 -0.16
N ASP A 118 17.22 -9.62 -0.02
CA ASP A 118 18.69 -9.69 0.03
C ASP A 118 19.24 -10.10 1.41
N GLY A 119 18.36 -10.44 2.36
CA GLY A 119 18.71 -10.84 3.71
C GLY A 119 19.06 -9.68 4.64
N LYS A 120 19.00 -8.42 4.19
CA LYS A 120 19.33 -7.27 5.03
C LYS A 120 18.15 -6.83 5.89
N PRO A 121 18.37 -6.56 7.19
CA PRO A 121 17.32 -6.00 8.04
C PRO A 121 17.04 -4.56 7.64
N PHE A 122 15.76 -4.22 7.57
CA PHE A 122 15.29 -2.85 7.48
C PHE A 122 15.50 -2.15 8.82
N LYS A 123 16.04 -0.94 8.77
CA LYS A 123 16.52 -0.23 9.96
C LYS A 123 15.39 0.17 10.91
N ASP A 124 14.25 0.57 10.38
CA ASP A 124 13.14 1.06 11.18
C ASP A 124 12.19 -0.08 11.55
N TYR A 125 11.66 -0.02 12.77
CA TYR A 125 10.54 -0.86 13.16
C TYR A 125 9.25 -0.25 12.63
N ILE A 126 8.49 -1.05 11.88
CA ILE A 126 7.24 -0.64 11.26
C ILE A 126 6.13 -1.64 11.57
N ASP A 127 4.91 -1.14 11.77
CA ASP A 127 3.70 -1.95 11.67
C ASP A 127 3.04 -1.66 10.32
N GLY A 128 2.31 -2.62 9.76
CA GLY A 128 1.71 -2.40 8.46
C GLY A 128 0.51 -3.28 8.12
N ILE A 129 -0.29 -2.76 7.18
CA ILE A 129 -1.41 -3.46 6.56
C ILE A 129 -0.99 -3.82 5.14
N ASN A 130 -1.04 -5.10 4.81
CA ASN A 130 -0.88 -5.58 3.44
C ASN A 130 -2.28 -5.71 2.82
N ILE A 131 -2.51 -4.95 1.76
CA ILE A 131 -3.66 -5.10 0.87
C ILE A 131 -3.15 -5.92 -0.30
N LYS A 132 -3.58 -7.17 -0.40
CA LYS A 132 -3.12 -8.09 -1.45
C LYS A 132 -4.20 -8.32 -2.47
N ASN A 133 -3.78 -8.52 -3.70
CA ASN A 133 -4.63 -8.92 -4.80
C ASN A 133 -5.83 -7.98 -5.03
N LEU A 134 -5.62 -6.66 -4.92
CA LEU A 134 -6.66 -5.65 -5.13
C LEU A 134 -7.04 -5.59 -6.60
N GLN A 135 -8.22 -6.13 -6.90
CA GLN A 135 -8.70 -6.30 -8.27
C GLN A 135 -9.20 -4.98 -8.85
N ILE A 136 -8.54 -4.50 -9.89
CA ILE A 136 -8.95 -3.32 -10.65
C ILE A 136 -9.30 -3.76 -12.07
N THR A 137 -10.46 -3.32 -12.54
CA THR A 137 -10.86 -3.41 -13.96
C THR A 137 -10.97 -1.99 -14.48
N LEU A 138 -10.36 -1.71 -15.63
CA LEU A 138 -10.45 -0.40 -16.27
C LEU A 138 -11.77 -0.30 -17.04
N LYS A 139 -12.44 0.84 -16.94
CA LYS A 139 -13.50 1.18 -17.90
C LYS A 139 -12.87 1.36 -19.27
N LYS A 140 -13.61 0.94 -20.29
CA LYS A 140 -13.26 1.26 -21.66
C LYS A 140 -13.48 2.76 -21.86
N GLU A 141 -12.42 3.55 -21.82
CA GLU A 141 -12.49 4.90 -22.35
C GLU A 141 -12.82 4.78 -23.85
N LYS A 142 -14.04 5.17 -24.23
CA LYS A 142 -14.23 5.60 -25.60
C LYS A 142 -13.45 6.92 -25.70
N CYS A 143 -12.23 6.86 -26.22
CA CYS A 143 -11.56 8.05 -26.71
C CYS A 143 -12.44 8.68 -27.80
N TYR A 144 -13.45 9.47 -27.43
CA TYR A 144 -14.09 10.42 -28.33
C TYR A 144 -13.18 11.64 -28.37
N GLY A 145 -12.00 11.44 -28.95
CA GLY A 145 -11.22 12.52 -29.50
C GLY A 145 -11.76 12.83 -30.88
N ASP A 146 -12.96 13.37 -30.98
CA ASP A 146 -13.29 14.19 -32.14
C ASP A 146 -12.44 15.45 -31.98
N ARG A 147 -11.29 15.44 -32.66
CA ARG A 147 -10.54 16.67 -32.91
C ARG A 147 -11.47 17.58 -33.70
N ILE A 148 -12.01 18.60 -33.03
CA ILE A 148 -12.53 19.82 -33.70
C ILE A 148 -11.32 20.63 -34.17
#